data_AF-A0A2P5MW11-F1
#
_entry.id   AF-A0A2P5MW11-F1
#
_cell.length_a   1.000
_cell.length_b   1.000
_cell.length_c   1.000
_cell.angle_alpha   90.00
_cell.angle_beta   90.00
_cell.angle_gamma   90.00
#
_symmetry.space_group_name_H-M   'P 1'
#
loop_
_entity.id
_entity.type
_entity.pdbx_description
1 polymer ?
#
loop_
_entity_poly.entity_id
_entity_poly.type
_entity_poly.pdbx_seq_one_letter_code
_entity_poly.pdbx_strand_id
1 'polypeptide(L)'
;MKTIAFTFIVGSVLLYFLNMAMLKTPIPNLEWSIHAGIRFIVGFFVLGIFHFYGKAFSFKSALILTSFIVILDYLYDYYVEAYRLNLEIILHGIYMLIWGALLGYLTAKRI
;
A
#
# COMPACT_ATOMS: atom_id res chain seq x y z
N MET A 1 4.38 -21.72 1.25
CA MET A 1 4.36 -20.76 0.11
C MET A 1 2.95 -20.51 -0.45
N LYS A 2 2.07 -21.51 -0.55
CA LYS A 2 0.69 -21.41 -1.08
C LYS A 2 -0.11 -20.16 -0.64
N THR A 3 -0.16 -19.87 0.67
CA THR A 3 -0.90 -18.70 1.20
C THR A 3 -0.36 -17.35 0.72
N ILE A 4 0.96 -17.21 0.57
CA ILE A 4 1.56 -15.94 0.12
C ILE A 4 1.21 -15.74 -1.36
N ALA A 5 1.39 -16.79 -2.16
CA ALA A 5 1.02 -16.77 -3.57
C ALA A 5 -0.47 -16.48 -3.77
N PHE A 6 -1.35 -17.10 -2.97
CA PHE A 6 -2.78 -16.83 -3.01
C PHE A 6 -3.11 -15.38 -2.66
N THR A 7 -2.56 -14.85 -1.57
CA THR A 7 -2.77 -13.44 -1.18
C THR A 7 -2.22 -12.46 -2.20
N PHE A 8 -1.09 -12.80 -2.85
CA PHE A 8 -0.54 -12.00 -3.94
C PHE A 8 -1.48 -11.99 -5.14
N ILE A 9 -1.90 -13.17 -5.64
CA ILE A 9 -2.80 -13.27 -6.80
C ILE A 9 -4.13 -12.55 -6.55
N VAL A 10 -4.77 -12.80 -5.40
CA VAL A 10 -6.04 -12.16 -5.06
C VAL A 10 -5.87 -10.64 -5.00
N GLY A 11 -4.79 -10.15 -4.39
CA GLY A 11 -4.54 -8.72 -4.35
C GLY A 11 -4.20 -8.12 -5.71
N SER A 12 -3.50 -8.83 -6.59
CA SER A 12 -3.28 -8.35 -7.96
C SER A 12 -4.58 -8.26 -8.75
N VAL A 13 -5.48 -9.24 -8.59
CA VAL A 13 -6.81 -9.24 -9.23
C VAL A 13 -7.66 -8.08 -8.71
N LEU A 14 -7.72 -7.88 -7.39
CA LEU A 14 -8.45 -6.76 -6.81
C LEU A 14 -7.88 -5.41 -7.24
N LEU A 15 -6.56 -5.28 -7.29
CA LEU A 15 -5.87 -4.08 -7.77
C LEU A 15 -6.28 -3.73 -9.21
N TYR A 16 -6.33 -4.73 -10.09
CA TYR A 16 -6.79 -4.53 -11.47
C TYR A 16 -8.19 -3.92 -11.53
N PHE A 17 -9.15 -4.48 -10.78
CA PHE A 17 -10.51 -3.94 -10.74
C PHE A 17 -10.58 -2.57 -10.11
N LEU A 18 -9.79 -2.32 -9.06
CA LEU A 18 -9.75 -1.04 -8.37
C LEU A 18 -9.17 0.07 -9.27
N ASN A 19 -8.11 -0.23 -10.02
CA ASN A 19 -7.55 0.65 -11.03
C ASN A 19 -8.57 0.97 -12.13
N MET A 20 -9.28 -0.04 -12.65
CA MET A 20 -10.35 0.18 -13.62
C MET A 20 -11.48 1.06 -13.07
N ALA A 21 -11.91 0.82 -11.83
CA ALA A 21 -13.01 1.57 -11.22
C ALA A 21 -12.63 3.03 -10.94
N MET A 22 -11.45 3.25 -10.37
CA MET A 22 -11.01 4.55 -9.84
C MET A 22 -10.23 5.36 -10.87
N LEU A 23 -9.27 4.76 -11.57
CA LEU A 23 -8.41 5.46 -12.52
C LEU A 23 -8.87 5.38 -13.97
N LYS A 24 -9.89 4.55 -14.27
CA LYS A 24 -10.34 4.27 -15.63
C LYS A 24 -9.26 3.65 -16.54
N THR A 25 -8.18 3.16 -15.96
CA THR A 25 -7.11 2.41 -16.64
C THR A 25 -6.73 1.20 -15.81
N PRO A 26 -6.47 0.03 -16.41
CA PRO A 26 -6.04 -1.15 -15.67
C PRO A 26 -4.58 -1.06 -15.23
N ILE A 27 -3.75 -0.40 -16.04
CA ILE A 27 -2.31 -0.25 -15.84
C ILE A 27 -2.04 1.25 -15.69
N PRO A 28 -1.65 1.71 -14.49
CA PRO A 28 -1.30 3.10 -14.25
C PRO A 28 -0.03 3.48 -15.01
N ASN A 29 0.19 4.78 -15.17
CA ASN A 29 1.49 5.26 -15.63
C ASN A 29 2.59 4.98 -14.59
N LEU A 30 3.84 5.25 -14.97
CA LEU A 30 5.00 4.97 -14.13
C LEU A 30 4.94 5.70 -12.78
N GLU A 31 4.61 6.98 -12.80
CA GLU A 31 4.52 7.82 -11.58
C GLU A 31 3.53 7.21 -10.59
N TRP A 32 2.31 6.93 -11.03
CA TRP A 32 1.29 6.38 -10.15
C TRP A 32 1.64 4.97 -9.66
N SER A 33 2.32 4.18 -10.49
CA SER A 33 2.86 2.88 -10.09
C SER A 33 3.92 3.00 -9.00
N ILE A 34 4.74 4.07 -9.02
CA ILE A 34 5.72 4.38 -7.96
C ILE A 34 4.98 4.71 -6.65
N HIS A 35 3.99 5.61 -6.68
CA HIS A 35 3.21 5.98 -5.47
C HIS A 35 2.46 4.78 -4.88
N ALA A 36 1.80 3.98 -5.74
CA ALA A 36 1.19 2.72 -5.34
C ALA A 36 2.21 1.76 -4.71
N GLY A 37 3.37 1.61 -5.33
CA GLY A 37 4.47 0.78 -4.85
C GLY A 37 5.01 1.23 -3.50
N ILE A 38 5.23 2.54 -3.30
CA ILE A 38 5.67 3.10 -2.01
C ILE A 38 4.66 2.74 -0.92
N ARG A 39 3.37 2.98 -1.15
CA ARG A 39 2.30 2.67 -0.18
C ARG A 39 2.27 1.17 0.13
N PHE A 40 2.42 0.31 -0.87
CA PHE A 40 2.53 -1.13 -0.67
C PHE A 40 3.73 -1.52 0.19
N ILE A 41 4.92 -0.98 -0.11
CA ILE A 41 6.17 -1.25 0.63
C ILE A 41 6.06 -0.78 2.08
N VAL A 42 5.50 0.40 2.31
CA VAL A 42 5.24 0.93 3.66
C VAL A 42 4.32 -0.01 4.43
N GLY A 43 3.21 -0.44 3.82
CA GLY A 43 2.33 -1.45 4.40
C GLY A 43 3.09 -2.74 4.74
N PHE A 44 3.87 -3.25 3.80
CA PHE A 44 4.63 -4.48 3.93
C PHE A 44 5.62 -4.46 5.10
N PHE A 45 6.53 -3.47 5.15
CA PHE A 45 7.55 -3.42 6.17
C PHE A 45 7.03 -2.87 7.50
N VAL A 46 6.38 -1.71 7.49
CA VAL A 46 6.02 -1.01 8.74
C VAL A 46 4.91 -1.73 9.47
N LEU A 47 3.80 -2.01 8.77
CA LEU A 47 2.64 -2.66 9.38
C LEU A 47 2.81 -4.18 9.41
N GLY A 48 3.15 -4.80 8.30
CA GLY A 48 3.25 -6.25 8.17
C GLY A 48 4.39 -6.87 9.00
N ILE A 49 5.62 -6.46 8.70
CA ILE A 49 6.81 -7.04 9.33
C ILE A 49 7.04 -6.46 10.72
N PHE A 50 7.28 -5.16 10.84
CA PHE A 50 7.75 -4.58 12.10
C PHE A 50 6.68 -4.50 13.18
N HIS A 51 5.44 -4.19 12.83
CA HIS A 51 4.36 -4.15 13.81
C HIS A 51 3.72 -5.54 14.05
N PHE A 52 3.08 -6.14 13.04
CA PHE A 52 2.28 -7.34 13.24
C PHE A 52 3.10 -8.61 13.52
N TYR A 53 4.29 -8.76 12.93
CA TYR A 53 5.14 -9.93 13.16
C TYR A 53 6.19 -9.70 14.24
N GLY A 54 7.13 -8.79 13.99
CA GLY A 54 8.30 -8.55 14.85
C GLY A 54 7.99 -7.80 16.14
N LYS A 55 6.80 -7.19 16.26
CA LYS A 55 6.37 -6.38 17.42
C LYS A 55 7.39 -5.31 17.84
N ALA A 56 8.22 -4.85 16.90
CA ALA A 56 9.26 -3.85 17.13
C ALA A 56 8.65 -2.45 17.36
N PHE A 57 7.45 -2.21 16.83
CA PHE A 57 6.71 -0.98 17.03
C PHE A 57 5.39 -1.22 17.76
N SER A 58 5.02 -0.26 18.63
CA SER A 58 3.63 -0.14 19.07
C SER A 58 2.73 0.18 17.86
N PHE A 59 1.45 -0.23 17.92
CA PHE A 59 0.50 0.07 16.84
C PHE A 59 0.41 1.58 16.56
N LYS A 60 0.42 2.39 17.63
CA LYS A 60 0.41 3.85 17.54
C LYS A 60 1.64 4.37 16.77
N SER A 61 2.83 3.89 17.09
CA SER A 61 4.07 4.31 16.41
C SER A 61 4.07 3.92 14.94
N ALA A 62 3.63 2.69 14.61
CA ALA A 62 3.53 2.22 13.24
C ALA A 62 2.52 3.05 12.44
N LEU A 63 1.35 3.36 13.03
CA LEU A 63 0.32 4.17 12.40
C LEU A 63 0.81 5.61 12.16
N ILE A 64 1.52 6.21 13.11
CA ILE A 64 2.11 7.55 12.95
C ILE A 64 3.12 7.55 11.80
N LEU A 65 4.05 6.58 11.77
CA LEU A 65 5.06 6.48 10.73
C LEU A 65 4.43 6.27 9.34
N THR A 66 3.49 5.33 9.23
CA THR A 66 2.76 5.08 7.98
C THR A 66 2.00 6.32 7.52
N SER A 67 1.28 6.99 8.43
CA SER A 67 0.53 8.20 8.10
C SER A 67 1.45 9.32 7.64
N PHE A 68 2.60 9.50 8.31
CA PHE A 68 3.58 10.51 7.95
C PHE A 68 4.13 10.29 6.54
N ILE A 69 4.55 9.06 6.20
CA ILE A 69 5.07 8.74 4.87
C ILE A 69 4.00 8.96 3.79
N VAL A 70 2.77 8.48 4.04
CA VAL A 70 1.67 8.58 3.08
C VAL A 70 1.22 10.03 2.87
N ILE A 71 1.21 10.85 3.92
CA ILE A 71 0.90 12.28 3.81
C ILE A 71 1.98 13.00 3.00
N LEU A 72 3.26 12.69 3.22
CA LEU A 72 4.34 13.28 2.42
C LEU A 72 4.24 12.90 0.94
N ASP A 73 3.89 11.64 0.65
CA ASP A 73 3.64 11.16 -0.71
C ASP A 73 2.49 11.95 -1.38
N TYR A 74 1.38 12.15 -0.67
CA TYR A 74 0.26 12.97 -1.17
C TYR A 74 0.59 14.46 -1.32
N LEU A 75 1.39 15.02 -0.42
CA LEU A 75 1.81 16.42 -0.52
C LEU A 75 2.72 16.64 -1.73
N TYR A 76 3.58 15.67 -2.04
CA TYR A 76 4.40 15.70 -3.24
C TYR A 76 3.53 15.67 -4.51
N ASP A 77 2.54 14.76 -4.58
CA ASP A 77 1.60 14.68 -5.71
C ASP A 77 0.84 16.00 -5.92
N TYR A 78 0.44 16.64 -4.82
CA TYR A 78 -0.23 17.93 -4.85
C TYR A 78 0.69 19.05 -5.35
N TYR A 79 1.96 19.06 -4.93
CA TYR A 79 2.94 20.10 -5.28
C TYR A 79 3.33 20.05 -6.76
N VAL A 80 3.47 18.85 -7.33
CA VAL A 80 3.84 18.66 -8.76
C VAL A 80 2.62 18.83 -9.68
N GLU A 81 1.45 19.19 -9.12
CA GLU A 81 0.16 19.26 -9.82
C GLU A 81 -0.18 17.97 -10.58
N ALA A 82 0.45 16.85 -10.21
CA ALA A 82 0.27 15.58 -10.87
C ALA A 82 -1.19 15.11 -10.71
N TYR A 83 -1.78 15.31 -9.53
CA TYR A 83 -3.15 14.89 -9.23
C TYR A 83 -3.86 15.75 -8.17
N ARG A 84 -5.20 15.75 -8.23
CA ARG A 84 -6.06 16.30 -7.19
C ARG A 84 -6.34 15.23 -6.13
N LEU A 85 -6.17 15.58 -4.87
CA LEU A 85 -6.47 14.70 -3.74
C LEU A 85 -7.97 14.40 -3.70
N ASN A 86 -8.36 13.21 -4.14
CA ASN A 86 -9.74 12.75 -4.17
C ASN A 86 -9.90 11.46 -3.36
N LEU A 87 -11.15 11.12 -3.03
CA LEU A 87 -11.46 9.97 -2.19
C LEU A 87 -11.04 8.64 -2.83
N GLU A 88 -11.10 8.55 -4.17
CA GLU A 88 -10.71 7.36 -4.92
C GLU A 88 -9.22 7.05 -4.73
N ILE A 89 -8.34 8.04 -4.89
CA ILE A 89 -6.90 7.87 -4.71
C ILE A 89 -6.59 7.49 -3.26
N ILE A 90 -7.29 8.08 -2.28
CA ILE A 90 -7.13 7.72 -0.87
C ILE A 90 -7.49 6.25 -0.64
N LEU A 91 -8.64 5.79 -1.16
CA LEU A 91 -9.06 4.40 -1.05
C LEU A 91 -8.08 3.44 -1.72
N HIS A 92 -7.57 3.80 -2.90
CA HIS A 92 -6.52 3.03 -3.55
C HIS A 92 -5.25 2.96 -2.68
N GLY A 93 -4.83 4.06 -2.08
CA GLY A 93 -3.70 4.08 -1.16
C GLY A 93 -3.90 3.18 0.07
N ILE A 94 -5.09 3.23 0.70
CA ILE A 94 -5.46 2.35 1.81
C ILE A 94 -5.41 0.88 1.39
N TYR A 95 -5.93 0.57 0.21
CA TYR A 95 -5.86 -0.77 -0.35
C TYR A 95 -4.43 -1.28 -0.48
N MET A 96 -3.52 -0.47 -1.05
CA MET A 96 -2.10 -0.84 -1.20
C MET A 96 -1.42 -1.07 0.16
N LEU A 97 -1.72 -0.23 1.16
CA LEU A 97 -1.20 -0.39 2.52
C LEU A 97 -1.66 -1.71 3.17
N ILE A 98 -2.96 -2.02 3.10
CA ILE A 98 -3.52 -3.24 3.69
C ILE A 98 -2.96 -4.48 2.98
N TRP A 99 -2.93 -4.47 1.65
CA TRP A 99 -2.40 -5.59 0.87
C TRP A 99 -0.92 -5.82 1.15
N GLY A 100 -0.12 -4.75 1.19
CA GLY A 100 1.27 -4.79 1.61
C GLY A 100 1.42 -5.40 3.01
N ALA A 101 0.68 -4.90 4.00
CA ALA A 101 0.74 -5.37 5.38
C ALA A 101 0.41 -6.87 5.52
N LEU A 102 -0.61 -7.35 4.81
CA LEU A 102 -0.96 -8.77 4.78
C LEU A 102 0.17 -9.62 4.22
N LEU A 103 0.77 -9.21 3.09
CA LEU A 103 1.89 -9.93 2.50
C LEU A 103 3.14 -9.89 3.38
N GLY A 104 3.43 -8.74 4.01
CA GLY A 104 4.55 -8.59 4.93
C GLY A 104 4.43 -9.52 6.14
N TYR A 105 3.27 -9.54 6.77
CA TYR A 105 2.97 -10.44 7.89
C TYR A 105 3.13 -11.92 7.49
N LEU A 106 2.51 -12.33 6.38
CA LEU A 106 2.57 -13.72 5.91
C LEU A 106 3.96 -14.16 5.50
N THR A 107 4.76 -13.24 4.95
CA THR A 107 6.15 -13.48 4.59
C THR A 107 6.99 -13.67 5.83
N ALA A 108 6.91 -12.74 6.79
CA ALA A 108 7.69 -12.82 8.01
C ALA A 108 7.34 -14.03 8.87
N LYS A 109 6.06 -14.43 8.93
CA LYS A 109 5.61 -15.66 9.60
C LYS A 109 6.21 -16.95 9.04
N ARG A 110 6.78 -16.91 7.83
CA ARG A 110 7.38 -18.08 7.16
C ARG A 110 8.90 -18.04 7.12
N ILE A 111 9.53 -16.95 7.53
CA ILE A 111 10.97 -16.84 7.74
C ILE A 111 11.24 -17.25 9.19
#